data_AF-A0A7C5XWC7-F1
#
_entry.id   AF-A0A7C5XWC7-F1
#
_cell.length_a   1.000
_cell.length_b   1.000
_cell.length_c   1.000
_cell.angle_alpha   90.00
_cell.angle_beta   90.00
_cell.angle_gamma   90.00
#
_symmetry.space_group_name_H-M   'P 1'
#
loop_
_entity.id
_entity.type
_entity.pdbx_description
1 polymer ?
#
loop_
_entity_poly.entity_id
_entity_poly.type
_entity_poly.pdbx_seq_one_letter_code
_entity_poly.pdbx_strand_id
1 'polypeptide(L)'
;MALLAIVTVGLAVPAGAVQIGSDQVVVPVVAHLPGNNGTQWRTDVWIQNPYGNTSSVTLNYYPTAGGVLTHTVQVEGYHGLFFHDIVLETFGLESSKGMLIVSADNTGVEVRARVYNAGNACGEFGQAIPGLPLDRLSRQGYLSGVTTAAGTRLSIGIANPTDESYSVTVRVYDAILNERLADHTIDLAPHELVQLDRVANLWDLPQRDAVSVNINSGDNE
;
A
#
# COMPACT_ATOMS: atom_id res chain seq x y z
N MET A 1 11.86 10.57 14.01
CA MET A 1 11.88 9.70 12.80
C MET A 1 10.44 9.46 12.39
N ALA A 2 10.10 9.65 11.12
CA ALA A 2 8.76 9.34 10.63
C ALA A 2 8.73 7.86 10.21
N LEU A 3 7.84 7.08 10.81
CA LEU A 3 7.54 5.72 10.37
C LEU A 3 6.22 5.80 9.61
N LEU A 4 6.26 5.55 8.30
CA LEU A 4 5.06 5.34 7.51
C LEU A 4 4.78 3.84 7.55
N ALA A 5 3.73 3.42 8.27
CA ALA A 5 3.30 2.03 8.30
C ALA A 5 2.13 1.88 7.31
N ILE A 6 2.43 1.41 6.10
CA ILE A 6 1.37 1.02 5.16
C ILE A 6 0.93 -0.39 5.55
N VAL A 7 -0.30 -0.50 6.05
CA VAL A 7 -0.92 -1.81 6.30
C VAL A 7 -1.62 -2.18 5.03
N THR A 8 -1.28 -3.34 4.50
CA THR A 8 -2.19 -4.00 3.59
C THR A 8 -2.35 -5.41 4.12
N VAL A 9 -3.59 -5.82 4.23
CA VAL A 9 -3.96 -7.06 4.89
C VAL A 9 -3.42 -8.25 4.08
N GLY A 10 -2.57 -9.08 4.67
CA GLY A 10 -2.03 -10.29 4.02
C GLY A 10 -1.66 -11.38 5.03
N LEU A 11 -2.06 -12.62 4.74
CA LEU A 11 -1.74 -13.81 5.55
C LEU A 11 -0.31 -14.30 5.32
N ALA A 12 0.31 -14.78 6.39
CA ALA A 12 1.51 -15.62 6.32
C ALA A 12 1.11 -17.08 6.03
N VAL A 13 1.65 -17.67 4.97
CA VAL A 13 1.63 -19.13 4.74
C VAL A 13 2.96 -19.71 5.24
N PRO A 14 2.99 -20.84 5.98
CA PRO A 14 4.24 -21.47 6.37
C PRO A 14 4.97 -21.98 5.13
N ALA A 15 6.25 -21.60 5.00
CA ALA A 15 7.28 -22.11 4.09
C ALA A 15 6.83 -23.09 2.99
N GLY A 16 6.10 -22.58 2.00
CA GLY A 16 6.11 -23.05 0.61
C GLY A 16 6.62 -21.88 -0.21
N ALA A 17 7.30 -22.12 -1.34
CA ALA A 17 7.73 -21.04 -2.24
C ALA A 17 6.55 -20.07 -2.45
N VAL A 18 6.67 -18.84 -1.96
CA VAL A 18 5.58 -17.86 -2.06
C VAL A 18 5.40 -17.63 -3.56
N GLN A 19 4.35 -18.19 -4.14
CA GLN A 19 3.93 -17.87 -5.50
C GLN A 19 3.42 -16.43 -5.44
N ILE A 20 4.29 -15.44 -5.58
CA ILE A 20 3.92 -14.01 -5.56
C ILE A 20 3.25 -13.59 -6.89
N GLY A 21 3.34 -14.43 -7.92
CA GLY A 21 2.63 -14.25 -9.18
C GLY A 21 1.11 -14.38 -9.01
N SER A 22 0.37 -13.39 -9.50
CA SER A 22 -1.10 -13.45 -9.65
C SER A 22 -1.53 -12.69 -10.91
N ASP A 23 -2.70 -13.03 -11.45
CA ASP A 23 -3.29 -12.34 -12.59
C ASP A 23 -3.79 -10.94 -12.20
N GLN A 24 -4.04 -10.68 -10.92
CA GLN A 24 -4.37 -9.37 -10.40
C GLN A 24 -3.55 -9.07 -9.13
N VAL A 25 -2.73 -8.02 -9.19
CA VAL A 25 -1.83 -7.61 -8.10
C VAL A 25 -2.04 -6.15 -7.78
N VAL A 26 -2.27 -5.83 -6.51
CA VAL A 26 -2.38 -4.44 -6.02
C VAL A 26 -1.06 -3.97 -5.43
N VAL A 27 -0.64 -2.75 -5.80
CA VAL A 27 0.29 -1.93 -5.03
C VAL A 27 -0.53 -0.87 -4.30
N PRO A 28 -0.63 -0.95 -2.96
CA PRO A 28 -1.61 -0.18 -2.18
C PRO A 28 -1.39 1.33 -2.27
N VAL A 29 -0.16 1.77 -2.54
CA VAL A 29 0.15 3.17 -2.77
C VAL A 29 1.32 3.34 -3.74
N VAL A 30 1.11 4.21 -4.72
CA VAL A 30 2.13 4.82 -5.56
C VAL A 30 1.94 6.33 -5.53
N ALA A 31 3.04 7.05 -5.63
CA ALA A 31 3.13 8.46 -5.31
C ALA A 31 4.21 9.18 -6.13
N HIS A 32 3.83 10.31 -6.70
CA HIS A 32 4.71 11.39 -7.14
C HIS A 32 4.12 12.68 -6.58
N LEU A 33 4.64 13.19 -5.46
CA LEU A 33 4.14 14.43 -4.88
C LEU A 33 5.12 15.02 -3.87
N PRO A 34 5.10 16.35 -3.67
CA PRO A 34 5.74 16.94 -2.51
C PRO A 34 5.05 16.46 -1.23
N GLY A 35 5.85 16.17 -0.21
CA GLY A 35 5.39 15.88 1.15
C GLY A 35 5.86 16.94 2.16
N ASN A 36 5.57 16.73 3.44
CA ASN A 36 5.95 17.65 4.51
C ASN A 36 7.47 17.74 4.67
N ASN A 37 7.94 18.87 5.22
CA ASN A 37 9.36 19.08 5.57
C ASN A 37 10.34 18.90 4.38
N GLY A 38 9.90 19.24 3.16
CA GLY A 38 10.74 19.19 1.96
C GLY A 38 10.94 17.79 1.38
N THR A 39 10.21 16.77 1.86
CA THR A 39 10.26 15.44 1.23
C THR A 39 9.65 15.47 -0.17
N GLN A 40 10.19 14.69 -1.09
CA GLN A 40 9.66 14.50 -2.44
C GLN A 40 9.41 13.01 -2.64
N TRP A 41 8.16 12.58 -2.63
CA TRP A 41 7.81 11.17 -2.75
C TRP A 41 7.80 10.75 -4.21
N ARG A 42 8.42 9.60 -4.48
CA ARG A 42 8.53 8.95 -5.78
C ARG A 42 8.28 7.46 -5.62
N THR A 43 7.80 6.83 -6.69
CA THR A 43 7.54 5.38 -6.68
C THR A 43 8.06 4.71 -7.93
N ASP A 44 9.00 3.80 -7.72
CA ASP A 44 9.47 2.90 -8.76
C ASP A 44 8.69 1.58 -8.68
N VAL A 45 8.41 0.95 -9.82
CA VAL A 45 7.72 -0.35 -9.89
C VAL A 45 8.48 -1.32 -10.80
N TRP A 46 8.62 -2.56 -10.34
CA TRP A 46 9.11 -3.68 -11.12
C TRP A 46 7.98 -4.68 -11.32
N ILE A 47 7.81 -5.15 -12.55
CA ILE A 47 6.86 -6.20 -12.92
C ILE A 47 7.64 -7.33 -13.56
N GLN A 48 7.54 -8.53 -13.02
CA GLN A 48 8.22 -9.71 -13.52
C GLN A 48 7.20 -10.73 -14.01
N ASN A 49 7.45 -11.31 -15.18
CA ASN A 49 6.74 -12.48 -15.66
C ASN A 49 7.63 -13.71 -15.45
N PRO A 50 7.38 -14.51 -14.40
CA PRO A 50 8.20 -15.69 -14.12
C PRO A 50 7.83 -16.91 -14.99
N TYR A 51 6.92 -16.76 -15.96
CA TYR A 51 6.41 -17.85 -16.80
C TYR A 51 6.93 -17.73 -18.24
N GLY A 52 6.86 -18.82 -19.01
CA GLY A 52 7.42 -18.87 -20.36
C GLY A 52 6.58 -18.19 -21.47
N ASN A 53 5.32 -17.85 -21.20
CA ASN A 53 4.46 -17.21 -22.19
C ASN A 53 4.51 -15.68 -22.00
N THR A 54 4.46 -14.93 -23.10
CA THR A 54 4.25 -13.48 -23.05
C THR A 54 2.89 -13.16 -22.44
N SER A 55 2.84 -12.16 -21.57
CA SER A 55 1.62 -11.66 -20.94
C SER A 55 1.36 -10.20 -21.31
N SER A 56 0.11 -9.90 -21.62
CA SER A 56 -0.39 -8.53 -21.72
C SER A 56 -0.72 -8.05 -20.32
N VAL A 57 -0.09 -6.95 -19.90
CA VAL A 57 -0.23 -6.38 -18.56
C VAL A 57 -0.90 -5.02 -18.65
N THR A 58 -2.00 -4.85 -17.93
CA THR A 58 -2.74 -3.60 -17.79
C THR A 58 -2.50 -3.01 -16.41
N LEU A 59 -2.05 -1.75 -16.38
CA LEU A 59 -1.80 -0.94 -15.20
C LEU A 59 -2.94 0.05 -15.04
N ASN A 60 -3.78 -0.15 -14.03
CA ASN A 60 -4.85 0.78 -13.66
C ASN A 60 -4.42 1.58 -12.42
N TYR A 61 -4.21 2.87 -12.61
CA TYR A 61 -3.89 3.80 -11.54
C TYR A 61 -5.13 4.56 -11.09
N TYR A 62 -5.44 4.44 -9.80
CA TYR A 62 -6.57 5.07 -9.14
C TYR A 62 -6.06 6.22 -8.27
N PRO A 63 -5.96 7.44 -8.81
CA PRO A 63 -5.52 8.59 -8.02
C PRO A 63 -6.58 8.95 -6.97
N THR A 64 -6.12 9.46 -5.82
CA THR A 64 -7.00 10.00 -4.77
C THR A 64 -7.82 11.22 -5.23
N ALA A 65 -7.41 11.85 -6.34
CA ALA A 65 -8.17 12.91 -7.00
C ALA A 65 -8.08 12.73 -8.52
N GLY A 66 -9.22 12.73 -9.21
CA GLY A 66 -9.31 12.52 -10.65
C GLY A 66 -9.95 11.17 -11.03
N GLY A 67 -9.92 10.84 -12.32
CA GLY A 67 -10.38 9.56 -12.83
C GLY A 67 -9.26 8.52 -12.91
N VAL A 68 -9.63 7.25 -13.08
CA VAL A 68 -8.68 6.16 -13.33
C VAL A 68 -7.87 6.42 -14.61
N LEU A 69 -6.57 6.11 -14.57
CA LEU A 69 -5.70 6.11 -15.75
C LEU A 69 -5.23 4.70 -16.04
N THR A 70 -5.20 4.33 -17.32
CA THR A 70 -4.86 2.97 -17.76
C THR A 70 -3.67 3.01 -18.70
N HIS A 71 -2.73 2.09 -18.50
CA HIS A 71 -1.59 1.86 -19.39
C HIS A 71 -1.41 0.37 -19.63
N THR A 72 -1.22 -0.06 -20.88
CA THR A 72 -1.04 -1.47 -21.23
C THR A 72 0.33 -1.70 -21.86
N VAL A 73 0.99 -2.77 -21.45
CA VAL A 73 2.34 -3.16 -21.89
C VAL A 73 2.41 -4.67 -22.08
N GLN A 74 3.36 -5.15 -22.89
CA GLN A 74 3.67 -6.57 -22.98
C GLN A 74 4.90 -6.90 -22.14
N VAL A 75 4.86 -8.01 -21.41
CA VAL A 75 6.02 -8.58 -20.73
C VAL A 75 6.26 -9.98 -21.28
N GLU A 76 7.41 -10.15 -21.94
CA GLU A 76 7.81 -11.45 -22.48
C GLU A 76 7.98 -12.48 -21.36
N GLY A 77 7.90 -13.76 -21.72
CA GLY A 77 8.12 -14.83 -20.76
C GLY A 77 9.52 -14.76 -20.16
N TYR A 78 9.63 -14.96 -18.84
CA TYR A 78 10.87 -14.85 -18.06
C TYR A 78 11.55 -13.47 -18.11
N HIS A 79 10.84 -12.42 -18.53
CA HIS A 79 11.33 -11.05 -18.55
C HIS A 79 10.66 -10.19 -17.49
N GLY A 80 11.27 -9.04 -17.22
CA GLY A 80 10.74 -8.02 -16.33
C GLY A 80 10.75 -6.64 -16.97
N LEU A 81 9.88 -5.79 -16.45
CA LEU A 81 9.76 -4.38 -16.77
C LEU A 81 10.10 -3.55 -15.53
N PHE A 82 10.67 -2.37 -15.79
CA PHE A 82 10.96 -1.38 -14.77
C PHE A 82 10.29 -0.06 -15.16
N PHE A 83 9.53 0.50 -14.22
CA PHE A 83 8.87 1.79 -14.33
C PHE A 83 9.50 2.70 -13.29
N HIS A 84 10.37 3.59 -13.73
CA HIS A 84 10.87 4.66 -12.88
C HIS A 84 9.78 5.70 -12.67
N ASP A 85 9.59 6.17 -11.44
CA ASP A 85 8.61 7.21 -11.09
C ASP A 85 7.27 7.05 -11.83
N ILE A 86 6.63 5.89 -11.62
CA ILE A 86 5.52 5.41 -12.45
C ILE A 86 4.38 6.43 -12.59
N VAL A 87 4.15 7.26 -11.58
CA VAL A 87 3.09 8.26 -11.59
C VAL A 87 3.37 9.39 -12.59
N LEU A 88 4.63 9.86 -12.68
CA LEU A 88 5.01 10.88 -13.65
C LEU A 88 5.30 10.26 -15.02
N GLU A 89 6.19 9.27 -15.10
CA GLU A 89 6.69 8.79 -16.40
C GLU A 89 5.68 7.94 -17.17
N THR A 90 4.80 7.20 -16.48
CA THR A 90 3.79 6.35 -17.13
C THR A 90 2.43 7.06 -17.22
N PHE A 91 2.00 7.76 -16.16
CA PHE A 91 0.67 8.37 -16.09
C PHE A 91 0.66 9.89 -16.32
N GLY A 92 1.82 10.54 -16.42
CA GLY A 92 1.92 11.97 -16.76
C GLY A 92 1.48 12.93 -15.66
N LEU A 93 1.43 12.49 -14.40
CA LEU A 93 0.94 13.30 -13.28
C LEU A 93 2.09 13.83 -12.41
N GLU A 94 2.24 15.15 -12.37
CA GLU A 94 3.30 15.86 -11.63
C GLU A 94 3.04 16.01 -10.12
N SER A 95 1.85 15.66 -9.65
CA SER A 95 1.50 15.68 -8.23
C SER A 95 0.28 14.80 -7.97
N SER A 96 0.50 13.52 -7.76
CA SER A 96 -0.56 12.55 -7.46
C SER A 96 -0.11 11.44 -6.51
N LYS A 97 -1.09 10.90 -5.78
CA LYS A 97 -0.96 9.67 -4.97
C LYS A 97 -2.22 8.83 -5.15
N GLY A 98 -2.06 7.53 -5.13
CA GLY A 98 -3.16 6.61 -5.38
C GLY A 98 -2.73 5.16 -5.33
N MET A 99 -3.66 4.27 -5.64
CA MET A 99 -3.42 2.83 -5.70
C MET A 99 -3.15 2.41 -7.15
N LEU A 100 -2.34 1.38 -7.34
CA LEU A 100 -2.09 0.77 -8.64
C LEU A 100 -2.59 -0.68 -8.62
N ILE A 101 -3.43 -1.06 -9.58
CA ILE A 101 -3.80 -2.44 -9.84
C ILE A 101 -3.15 -2.88 -11.15
N VAL A 102 -2.41 -3.97 -11.09
CA VAL A 102 -1.74 -4.60 -12.21
C VAL A 102 -2.51 -5.87 -12.56
N SER A 103 -3.05 -5.95 -13.77
CA SER A 103 -3.74 -7.13 -14.27
C SER A 103 -2.96 -7.76 -15.43
N ALA A 104 -2.73 -9.06 -15.40
CA ALA A 104 -1.94 -9.79 -16.37
C ALA A 104 -2.74 -10.94 -16.97
N ASP A 105 -2.72 -11.06 -18.30
CA ASP A 105 -3.42 -12.15 -18.99
C ASP A 105 -2.68 -13.49 -18.81
N ASN A 106 -3.46 -14.57 -18.68
CA ASN A 106 -3.08 -16.00 -18.79
C ASN A 106 -2.12 -16.60 -17.76
N THR A 107 -1.17 -15.84 -17.22
CA THR A 107 -0.02 -16.40 -16.47
C THR A 107 0.23 -15.72 -15.14
N GLY A 108 -0.22 -14.48 -14.95
CA GLY A 108 0.05 -13.69 -13.75
C GLY A 108 1.45 -13.09 -13.73
N VAL A 109 1.66 -12.10 -12.86
CA VAL A 109 2.92 -11.37 -12.70
C VAL A 109 3.27 -11.18 -11.24
N GLU A 110 4.56 -11.08 -10.94
CA GLU A 110 5.05 -10.58 -9.66
C GLU A 110 5.29 -9.08 -9.75
N VAL A 111 4.76 -8.31 -8.80
CA VAL A 111 4.94 -6.86 -8.74
C VAL A 111 5.65 -6.47 -7.46
N ARG A 112 6.63 -5.58 -7.58
CA ARG A 112 7.32 -4.94 -6.45
C ARG A 112 7.37 -3.45 -6.68
N ALA A 113 7.21 -2.68 -5.61
CA ALA A 113 7.38 -1.25 -5.67
C ALA A 113 8.39 -0.77 -4.63
N ARG A 114 8.99 0.38 -4.88
CA ARG A 114 9.79 1.12 -3.90
C ARG A 114 9.22 2.53 -3.84
N VAL A 115 8.67 2.90 -2.69
CA VAL A 115 8.26 4.29 -2.41
C VAL A 115 9.37 4.95 -1.63
N TYR A 116 9.89 6.06 -2.12
CA TYR A 116 11.06 6.72 -1.54
C TYR A 116 10.95 8.24 -1.58
N ASN A 117 11.64 8.86 -0.62
CA ASN A 117 11.86 10.29 -0.58
C ASN A 117 13.14 10.65 -1.33
N ALA A 118 13.02 11.41 -2.41
CA ALA A 118 14.10 11.94 -3.24
C ALA A 118 14.43 13.42 -2.98
N GLY A 119 13.80 14.04 -1.96
CA GLY A 119 13.95 15.47 -1.67
C GLY A 119 15.23 15.84 -0.92
N ASN A 120 16.12 14.88 -0.64
CA ASN A 120 17.32 15.07 0.16
C ASN A 120 18.58 14.94 -0.71
N ALA A 121 19.46 15.94 -0.65
CA ALA A 121 20.74 15.94 -1.37
C ALA A 121 21.70 14.80 -0.93
N CYS A 122 21.52 14.26 0.27
CA CYS A 122 22.33 13.18 0.82
C CYS A 122 21.88 11.77 0.38
N GLY A 123 20.84 11.66 -0.46
CA GLY A 123 20.37 10.39 -1.03
C GLY A 123 18.90 10.10 -0.73
N GLU A 124 18.46 8.92 -1.18
CA GLU A 124 17.07 8.48 -1.13
C GLU A 124 16.78 7.61 0.10
N PHE A 125 15.63 7.86 0.73
CA PHE A 125 15.15 7.06 1.86
C PHE A 125 13.81 6.47 1.49
N GLY A 126 13.70 5.14 1.44
CA GLY A 126 12.48 4.50 0.98
C GLY A 126 12.20 3.14 1.60
N GLN A 127 11.04 2.62 1.25
CA GLN A 127 10.51 1.35 1.70
C GLN A 127 10.14 0.50 0.48
N ALA A 128 10.51 -0.78 0.53
CA ALA A 128 10.00 -1.76 -0.41
C ALA A 128 8.54 -2.09 -0.06
N ILE A 129 7.67 -2.03 -1.06
CA ILE A 129 6.27 -2.40 -0.97
C ILE A 129 6.07 -3.65 -1.85
N PRO A 130 5.71 -4.80 -1.27
CA PRO A 130 5.34 -5.94 -2.08
C PRO A 130 4.01 -5.66 -2.79
N GLY A 131 3.91 -6.06 -4.05
CA GLY A 131 2.61 -6.22 -4.69
C GLY A 131 1.86 -7.37 -4.03
N LEU A 132 0.57 -7.20 -3.85
CA LEU A 132 -0.27 -8.17 -3.15
C LEU A 132 -1.29 -8.77 -4.11
N PRO A 133 -1.32 -10.10 -4.28
CA PRO A 133 -2.35 -10.79 -5.05
C PRO A 133 -3.74 -10.45 -4.52
N LEU A 134 -4.63 -9.99 -5.40
CA LEU A 134 -5.98 -9.57 -5.02
C LEU A 134 -6.83 -10.72 -4.46
N ASP A 135 -6.67 -11.91 -5.03
CA ASP A 135 -7.28 -13.17 -4.60
C ASP A 135 -6.84 -13.65 -3.21
N ARG A 136 -5.84 -12.99 -2.60
CA ARG A 136 -5.27 -13.36 -1.29
C ARG A 136 -5.43 -12.28 -0.23
N LEU A 137 -6.15 -11.20 -0.53
CA LEU A 137 -6.48 -10.20 0.47
C LEU A 137 -7.47 -10.76 1.49
N SER A 138 -7.30 -10.38 2.76
CA SER A 138 -8.21 -10.74 3.85
C SER A 138 -8.95 -9.49 4.36
N ARG A 139 -10.08 -9.72 5.03
CA ARG A 139 -10.87 -8.67 5.69
C ARG A 139 -10.23 -8.16 7.00
N GLN A 140 -9.19 -8.80 7.51
CA GLN A 140 -8.57 -8.48 8.81
C GLN A 140 -7.07 -8.20 8.71
N GLY A 141 -6.66 -6.96 8.98
CA GLY A 141 -5.28 -6.51 9.08
C GLY A 141 -4.79 -6.39 10.52
N TYR A 142 -3.50 -6.63 10.72
CA TYR A 142 -2.85 -6.45 12.02
C TYR A 142 -1.48 -5.79 11.85
N LEU A 143 -1.26 -4.71 12.58
CA LEU A 143 0.06 -4.11 12.79
C LEU A 143 0.51 -4.31 14.22
N SER A 144 1.74 -4.75 14.38
CA SER A 144 2.46 -4.77 15.65
C SER A 144 3.78 -4.01 15.53
N GLY A 145 4.47 -3.82 16.66
CA GLY A 145 5.75 -3.09 16.70
C GLY A 145 5.61 -1.60 16.41
N VAL A 146 4.42 -1.04 16.65
CA VAL A 146 4.13 0.38 16.47
C VAL A 146 4.24 1.10 17.80
N THR A 147 4.57 2.39 17.78
CA THR A 147 4.67 3.25 18.97
C THR A 147 3.99 4.59 18.74
N THR A 148 3.38 5.13 19.79
CA THR A 148 2.82 6.49 19.85
C THR A 148 3.67 7.42 20.73
N ALA A 149 4.89 7.01 21.08
CA ALA A 149 5.81 7.77 21.92
C ALA A 149 6.16 9.15 21.32
N ALA A 150 6.62 10.07 22.17
CA ALA A 150 7.01 11.40 21.75
C ALA A 150 8.04 11.39 20.60
N GLY A 151 7.81 12.21 19.58
CA GLY A 151 8.75 12.37 18.45
C GLY A 151 8.67 11.28 17.36
N THR A 152 7.75 10.32 17.50
CA THR A 152 7.40 9.37 16.43
C THR A 152 6.23 9.89 15.60
N ARG A 153 6.02 9.28 14.44
CA ARG A 153 4.80 9.45 13.66
C ARG A 153 4.27 8.07 13.34
N LEU A 154 2.97 7.88 13.54
CA LEU A 154 2.20 6.77 13.03
C LEU A 154 1.26 7.32 11.95
N SER A 155 1.44 6.84 10.73
CA SER A 155 0.49 7.03 9.64
C SER A 155 -0.01 5.65 9.21
N ILE A 156 -1.30 5.53 8.92
CA ILE A 156 -1.94 4.31 8.45
C ILE A 156 -2.53 4.58 7.06
N GLY A 157 -2.14 3.79 6.06
CA GLY A 157 -2.79 3.76 4.75
C GLY A 157 -3.74 2.57 4.67
N ILE A 158 -4.94 2.76 4.13
CA ILE A 158 -5.92 1.71 3.88
C ILE A 158 -6.43 1.87 2.44
N ALA A 159 -6.27 0.83 1.64
CA ALA A 159 -6.68 0.81 0.24
C ALA A 159 -7.78 -0.23 0.04
N ASN A 160 -8.84 0.14 -0.68
CA ASN A 160 -9.89 -0.76 -1.12
C ASN A 160 -9.72 -1.07 -2.61
N PRO A 161 -9.18 -2.23 -3.00
CA PRO A 161 -8.90 -2.54 -4.40
C PRO A 161 -10.08 -3.17 -5.16
N THR A 162 -11.28 -3.19 -4.59
CA THR A 162 -12.45 -3.83 -5.21
C THR A 162 -13.44 -2.81 -5.76
N ASP A 163 -14.42 -3.32 -6.51
CA ASP A 163 -15.59 -2.59 -7.01
C ASP A 163 -16.67 -2.34 -5.94
N GLU A 164 -16.50 -2.87 -4.73
CA GLU A 164 -17.47 -2.77 -3.64
C GLU A 164 -17.04 -1.71 -2.61
N SER A 165 -18.00 -1.17 -1.86
CA SER A 165 -17.69 -0.31 -0.71
C SER A 165 -17.58 -1.14 0.57
N TYR A 166 -16.68 -0.76 1.46
CA TYR A 166 -16.51 -1.41 2.77
C TYR A 166 -16.51 -0.41 3.91
N SER A 167 -17.13 -0.77 5.02
CA SER A 167 -16.94 -0.07 6.29
C SER A 167 -15.82 -0.77 7.06
N VAL A 168 -14.73 -0.04 7.30
CA VAL A 168 -13.50 -0.56 7.91
C VAL A 168 -13.34 0.01 9.31
N THR A 169 -13.25 -0.87 10.29
CA THR A 169 -12.97 -0.47 11.67
C THR A 169 -11.48 -0.60 11.98
N VAL A 170 -10.87 0.49 12.43
CA VAL A 170 -9.49 0.56 12.91
C VAL A 170 -9.50 0.68 14.43
N ARG A 171 -8.91 -0.31 15.10
CA ARG A 171 -8.79 -0.34 16.56
C ARG A 171 -7.33 -0.27 16.95
N VAL A 172 -7.02 0.56 17.93
CA VAL A 172 -5.68 0.70 18.48
C VAL A 172 -5.68 0.12 19.89
N TYR A 173 -4.69 -0.70 20.20
CA TYR A 173 -4.53 -1.32 21.52
C TYR A 173 -3.14 -1.03 22.09
N ASP A 174 -3.07 -0.85 23.41
CA ASP A 174 -1.83 -1.06 24.15
C ASP A 174 -1.43 -2.53 23.97
N ALA A 175 -0.27 -2.79 23.36
CA ALA A 175 0.10 -4.15 22.99
C ALA A 175 0.50 -5.03 24.18
N ILE A 176 0.74 -4.43 25.36
CA ILE A 176 1.16 -5.14 26.58
C ILE A 176 -0.03 -5.33 27.51
N LEU A 177 -0.81 -4.27 27.74
CA LEU A 177 -1.97 -4.31 28.62
C LEU A 177 -3.21 -4.87 27.92
N ASN A 178 -3.19 -4.97 26.59
CA ASN A 178 -4.33 -5.34 25.75
C ASN A 178 -5.55 -4.41 25.98
N GLU A 179 -5.29 -3.15 26.32
CA GLU A 179 -6.29 -2.11 26.53
C GLU A 179 -6.60 -1.44 25.18
N ARG A 180 -7.88 -1.32 24.81
CA ARG A 180 -8.28 -0.59 23.59
C ARG A 180 -8.14 0.91 23.83
N LEU A 181 -7.26 1.55 23.07
CA LEU A 181 -6.97 2.98 23.13
C LEU A 181 -7.84 3.80 22.17
N ALA A 182 -8.21 3.22 21.02
CA ALA A 182 -9.13 3.87 20.07
C ALA A 182 -9.89 2.86 19.21
N ASP A 183 -11.01 3.31 18.66
CA ASP A 183 -11.90 2.55 17.78
C ASP A 183 -12.57 3.54 16.79
N HIS A 184 -12.20 3.45 15.52
CA HIS A 184 -12.68 4.35 14.47
C HIS A 184 -13.15 3.58 13.25
N THR A 185 -14.34 3.92 12.75
CA THR A 185 -14.87 3.37 11.51
C THR A 185 -14.65 4.36 10.37
N ILE A 186 -14.24 3.83 9.22
CA ILE A 186 -13.94 4.56 7.99
C ILE A 186 -14.68 3.84 6.87
N ASP A 187 -15.54 4.55 6.17
CA ASP A 187 -16.14 4.03 4.95
C ASP A 187 -15.17 4.23 3.79
N LEU A 188 -14.91 3.15 3.06
CA LEU A 188 -14.07 3.12 1.87
C LEU A 188 -14.94 2.85 0.66
N ALA A 189 -14.98 3.81 -0.26
CA ALA A 189 -15.57 3.65 -1.57
C ALA A 189 -14.75 2.65 -2.43
N PRO A 190 -15.32 2.17 -3.55
CA PRO A 190 -14.59 1.32 -4.48
C PRO A 190 -13.32 2.02 -4.97
N HIS A 191 -12.20 1.30 -5.00
CA HIS A 191 -10.89 1.81 -5.43
C HIS A 191 -10.33 2.99 -4.62
N GLU A 192 -10.82 3.22 -3.42
CA GLU A 192 -10.39 4.34 -2.58
C GLU A 192 -9.11 4.00 -1.78
N LEU A 193 -8.22 4.99 -1.69
CA LEU A 193 -7.08 4.99 -0.77
C LEU A 193 -7.28 6.11 0.27
N VAL A 194 -7.41 5.72 1.54
CA VAL A 194 -7.41 6.64 2.67
C VAL A 194 -6.07 6.57 3.39
N GLN A 195 -5.51 7.73 3.70
CA GLN A 195 -4.31 7.86 4.53
C GLN A 195 -4.65 8.66 5.78
N LEU A 196 -4.50 8.04 6.93
CA LEU A 196 -4.61 8.67 8.23
C LEU A 196 -3.22 9.05 8.70
N ASP A 197 -2.91 10.34 8.64
CA ASP A 197 -1.63 10.84 9.09
C ASP A 197 -1.65 11.22 10.57
N ARG A 198 -0.52 10.94 11.25
CA ARG A 198 -0.31 11.30 12.66
C ARG A 198 -1.44 10.79 13.56
N VAL A 199 -1.79 9.51 13.41
CA VAL A 199 -2.89 8.82 14.09
C VAL A 199 -2.90 9.07 15.61
N ALA A 200 -1.73 9.09 16.25
CA ALA A 200 -1.61 9.41 17.68
C ALA A 200 -2.16 10.80 18.03
N ASN A 201 -1.89 11.81 17.20
CA ASN A 201 -2.46 13.15 17.38
C ASN A 201 -3.92 13.21 16.92
N LEU A 202 -4.25 12.54 15.82
CA LEU A 202 -5.59 12.56 15.23
C LEU A 202 -6.65 11.99 16.18
N TRP A 203 -6.29 10.96 16.94
CA TRP A 203 -7.20 10.26 17.86
C TRP A 203 -6.88 10.49 19.34
N ASP A 204 -6.06 11.50 19.65
CA ASP A 204 -5.63 11.84 21.01
C ASP A 204 -5.13 10.63 21.82
N LEU A 205 -4.35 9.77 21.16
CA LEU A 205 -3.84 8.55 21.76
C LEU A 205 -2.80 8.89 22.84
N PRO A 206 -2.83 8.19 23.98
CA PRO A 206 -1.77 8.34 24.96
C PRO A 206 -0.44 7.84 24.39
N GLN A 207 0.66 8.38 24.91
CA GLN A 207 1.99 7.89 24.56
C GLN A 207 2.19 6.47 25.09
N ARG A 208 2.60 5.58 24.19
CA ARG A 208 2.88 4.17 24.46
C ARG A 208 4.07 3.72 23.63
N ASP A 209 4.95 2.95 24.27
CA ASP A 209 6.12 2.37 23.60
C ASP A 209 5.74 1.20 22.70
N ALA A 210 4.66 0.48 23.03
CA ALA A 210 4.18 -0.68 22.29
C ALA A 210 2.67 -0.61 22.06
N VAL A 211 2.28 -0.50 20.79
CA VAL A 211 0.90 -0.38 20.32
C VAL A 211 0.69 -1.39 19.18
N SER A 212 -0.50 -1.99 19.14
CA SER A 212 -0.96 -2.74 17.98
C SER A 212 -2.18 -2.09 17.35
N VAL A 213 -2.34 -2.27 16.04
CA VAL A 213 -3.49 -1.77 15.28
C VAL A 213 -4.18 -2.94 14.59
N ASN A 214 -5.47 -3.10 14.85
CA ASN A 214 -6.32 -4.10 14.20
C ASN A 214 -7.21 -3.36 13.21
N ILE A 215 -7.33 -3.87 11.99
CA ILE A 215 -8.15 -3.29 10.92
C ILE A 215 -9.12 -4.38 10.46
N ASN A 216 -10.43 -4.13 10.44
CA ASN A 216 -11.42 -5.12 9.98
C ASN A 216 -12.46 -4.49 9.04
N SER A 217 -12.63 -5.05 7.86
CA SER A 217 -13.69 -4.71 6.90
C SER A 217 -14.84 -5.73 7.00
N GLY A 218 -15.74 -5.54 7.98
CA GLY A 218 -16.90 -6.40 8.24
C GLY A 218 -17.35 -6.37 9.71
N ASP A 219 -18.59 -6.77 9.97
CA ASP A 219 -19.10 -6.97 11.33
C ASP A 219 -18.26 -8.06 12.01
N ASN A 220 -17.54 -7.74 13.09
CA ASN A 220 -16.72 -8.74 13.77
C ASN A 220 -17.63 -9.79 14.42
N GLU A 221 -17.36 -11.07 14.13
CA GLU A 221 -17.30 -12.09 15.16
C GLU A 221 -15.85 -12.23 15.64
#